data_AF-A0A080YWI7-F1
#
_entry.id   AF-A0A080YWI7-F1
#
_cell.length_a   1.000
_cell.length_b   1.000
_cell.length_c   1.000
_cell.angle_alpha   90.00
_cell.angle_beta   90.00
_cell.angle_gamma   90.00
#
_symmetry.space_group_name_H-M   'P 1'
#
loop_
_entity.id
_entity.type
_entity.pdbx_description
1 polymer ?
#
loop_
_entity_poly.entity_id
_entity_poly.type
_entity_poly.pdbx_seq_one_letter_code
_entity_poly.pdbx_strand_id
1 'polypeptide(L)'
;MVSVLGADAINTEKFTNWSTRRRVLGLEFDSEAGQVALPEPKIQKARRIVGCAYSGKLLSRKEYRSLLGSLRHVATCVRAARPLLQRLRERESHLHRFQHVTVSDDMKADLLWWWLILHAPQLNGVSLEFFNTLPPPDIVIEMDASDYGIWALDPAGKEALTITFTVPERQSILVFNRGVRNGFDINYCELLSCAFA
;
A
#
# COMPACT_ATOMS: atom_id res chain seq x y z
N MET A 1 4.06 20.25 16.64
CA MET A 1 4.02 19.36 17.83
C MET A 1 3.80 17.95 17.31
N VAL A 2 4.89 17.20 17.07
CA VAL A 2 4.81 15.81 16.60
C VAL A 2 4.57 14.95 17.83
N SER A 3 3.38 14.39 17.97
CA SER A 3 3.09 13.40 19.00
C SER A 3 3.82 12.11 18.64
N VAL A 4 4.98 11.87 19.24
CA VAL A 4 5.64 10.57 19.19
C VAL A 4 4.76 9.59 19.97
N LEU A 5 4.10 8.72 19.23
CA LEU A 5 3.28 7.65 19.77
C LEU A 5 4.23 6.67 20.47
N GLY A 6 4.09 6.50 21.80
CA GLY A 6 4.92 5.59 22.59
C GLY A 6 4.76 4.12 22.18
N ALA A 7 5.59 3.22 22.72
CA ALA A 7 5.59 1.80 22.37
C ALA A 7 4.20 1.13 22.49
N ASP A 8 3.33 1.62 23.38
CA ASP A 8 1.96 1.15 23.58
C ASP A 8 0.97 1.55 22.48
N ALA A 9 1.36 2.46 21.58
CA ALA A 9 0.52 2.89 20.47
C ALA A 9 0.53 1.93 19.27
N ILE A 10 1.43 0.94 19.31
CA ILE A 10 1.49 -0.11 18.31
C ILE A 10 0.35 -1.10 18.60
N ASN A 11 -0.64 -1.14 17.70
CA ASN A 11 -1.70 -2.14 17.80
C ASN A 11 -1.13 -3.52 17.44
N THR A 12 -0.83 -4.30 18.48
CA THR A 12 -0.21 -5.62 18.31
C THR A 12 -1.13 -6.65 17.65
N GLU A 13 -2.45 -6.45 17.69
CA GLU A 13 -3.44 -7.30 17.01
C GLU A 13 -3.34 -7.18 15.48
N LYS A 14 -2.73 -6.10 14.97
CA LYS A 14 -2.47 -5.93 13.53
C LYS A 14 -1.18 -6.60 13.08
N PHE A 15 -0.32 -7.04 14.00
CA PHE A 15 0.86 -7.78 13.60
C PHE A 15 0.47 -9.11 12.98
N THR A 16 1.23 -9.46 11.97
CA THR A 16 1.13 -10.77 11.34
C THR A 16 2.48 -11.44 11.41
N ASN A 17 2.50 -12.76 11.58
CA ASN A 17 3.74 -13.54 11.64
C ASN A 17 4.64 -13.30 10.40
N TRP A 18 5.82 -13.89 10.36
CA TRP A 18 6.57 -13.98 9.12
C TRP A 18 5.86 -14.93 8.15
N SER A 19 5.77 -14.58 6.86
CA SER A 19 5.18 -15.41 5.80
C SER A 19 5.63 -14.89 4.44
N THR A 20 5.83 -15.78 3.49
CA THR A 20 6.11 -15.47 2.09
C THR A 20 4.88 -14.97 1.35
N ARG A 21 3.68 -15.22 1.90
CA ARG A 21 2.41 -14.66 1.44
C ARG A 21 1.80 -13.73 2.47
N ARG A 22 1.58 -12.47 2.12
CA ARG A 22 1.04 -11.45 3.03
C ARG A 22 0.01 -10.56 2.35
N ARG A 23 -1.02 -10.18 3.10
CA ARG A 23 -2.03 -9.22 2.64
C ARG A 23 -1.69 -7.82 3.13
N VAL A 24 -1.35 -6.92 2.22
CA VAL A 24 -0.93 -5.53 2.53
C VAL A 24 -1.72 -4.57 1.65
N LEU A 25 -2.29 -3.51 2.24
CA LEU A 25 -3.18 -2.55 1.55
C LEU A 25 -4.35 -3.24 0.79
N GLY A 26 -4.74 -4.43 1.26
CA GLY A 26 -5.75 -5.28 0.64
C GLY A 26 -5.34 -5.91 -0.70
N LEU A 27 -4.06 -6.02 -1.00
CA LEU A 27 -3.49 -6.85 -2.07
C LEU A 27 -2.78 -8.05 -1.45
N GLU A 28 -2.67 -9.14 -2.20
CA GLU A 28 -1.88 -10.31 -1.82
C GLU A 28 -0.50 -10.23 -2.45
N PHE A 29 0.53 -10.19 -1.61
CA PHE A 29 1.93 -10.21 -1.98
C PHE A 29 2.45 -11.62 -1.78
N ASP A 30 3.07 -12.19 -2.80
CA ASP A 30 3.76 -13.47 -2.77
C ASP A 30 5.23 -13.25 -3.15
N SER A 31 6.12 -13.36 -2.16
CA SER A 31 7.56 -13.17 -2.35
C SER A 31 8.24 -14.34 -3.03
N GLU A 32 7.67 -15.56 -2.96
CA GLU A 32 8.22 -16.73 -3.65
C GLU A 32 7.87 -16.69 -5.14
N ALA A 33 6.62 -16.35 -5.46
CA ALA A 33 6.18 -16.18 -6.85
C ALA A 33 6.67 -14.84 -7.45
N GLY A 34 7.11 -13.90 -6.61
CA GLY A 34 7.51 -12.56 -7.05
C GLY A 34 6.34 -11.74 -7.59
N GLN A 35 5.14 -11.88 -7.02
CA GLN A 35 3.90 -11.34 -7.61
C GLN A 35 3.00 -10.62 -6.60
N VAL A 36 2.20 -9.69 -7.12
CA VAL A 36 1.12 -9.01 -6.40
C VAL A 36 -0.21 -9.25 -7.10
N ALA A 37 -1.17 -9.80 -6.38
CA ALA A 37 -2.48 -10.17 -6.90
C ALA A 37 -3.63 -9.56 -6.08
N LEU A 38 -4.81 -9.49 -6.71
CA LEU A 38 -6.05 -9.17 -6.00
C LEU A 38 -6.53 -10.39 -5.21
N PRO A 39 -6.89 -10.24 -3.92
CA PRO A 39 -7.52 -11.30 -3.17
C PRO A 39 -8.87 -11.71 -3.77
N GLU A 40 -9.19 -13.00 -3.70
CA GLU A 40 -10.47 -13.55 -4.20
C GLU A 40 -11.72 -12.79 -3.70
N PRO A 41 -11.83 -12.37 -2.42
CA PRO A 41 -12.98 -11.59 -1.97
C PRO A 41 -13.18 -10.26 -2.73
N LYS A 42 -12.09 -9.62 -3.18
CA LYS A 42 -12.16 -8.40 -3.98
C LYS A 42 -12.58 -8.69 -5.42
N ILE A 43 -12.15 -9.81 -5.99
CA ILE A 43 -12.59 -10.26 -7.32
C ILE A 43 -14.08 -10.56 -7.29
N GLN A 44 -14.57 -11.29 -6.29
CA GLN A 44 -15.99 -11.60 -6.13
C GLN A 44 -16.84 -10.34 -5.98
N LYS A 45 -16.38 -9.36 -5.19
CA LYS A 45 -17.02 -8.05 -5.09
C LYS A 45 -17.08 -7.35 -6.45
N ALA A 46 -15.98 -7.34 -7.21
CA ALA A 46 -15.94 -6.73 -8.52
C ALA A 46 -16.90 -7.43 -9.51
N ARG A 47 -16.95 -8.77 -9.51
CA ARG A 47 -17.90 -9.56 -10.32
C ARG A 47 -19.34 -9.15 -10.02
N ARG A 48 -19.72 -9.08 -8.74
CA ARG A 48 -21.07 -8.64 -8.35
C ARG A 48 -21.40 -7.24 -8.86
N ILE A 49 -20.49 -6.28 -8.68
CA ILE A 49 -20.72 -4.88 -9.10
C ILE A 49 -20.83 -4.78 -10.63
N VAL A 50 -19.97 -5.47 -11.38
CA VAL A 50 -20.03 -5.51 -12.84
C VAL A 50 -21.32 -6.15 -13.33
N GLY A 51 -21.73 -7.29 -12.75
CA GLY A 51 -22.98 -7.97 -13.11
C GLY A 51 -24.23 -7.10 -12.86
N CYS A 52 -24.27 -6.42 -11.71
CA CYS A 52 -25.34 -5.45 -11.42
C CYS A 52 -25.33 -4.28 -12.43
N ALA A 53 -24.15 -3.74 -12.74
CA ALA A 53 -24.02 -2.65 -13.70
C ALA A 53 -24.43 -3.03 -15.12
N TYR A 54 -24.08 -4.25 -15.55
CA TYR A 54 -24.39 -4.78 -16.87
C TYR A 54 -25.90 -5.03 -17.06
N SER A 55 -26.56 -5.49 -16.00
CA SER A 55 -28.01 -5.77 -16.02
C SER A 55 -28.86 -4.50 -15.91
N GLY A 56 -28.29 -3.41 -15.39
CA GLY A 56 -28.96 -2.13 -15.23
C GLY A 56 -29.13 -1.37 -16.55
N LYS A 57 -30.24 -0.64 -16.67
CA LYS A 57 -30.42 0.37 -17.74
C LYS A 57 -29.84 1.73 -17.36
N LEU A 58 -29.92 2.08 -16.08
CA LEU A 58 -29.38 3.30 -15.50
C LEU A 58 -28.60 2.97 -14.24
N LEU A 59 -27.54 3.74 -14.00
CA LEU A 59 -26.75 3.71 -12.77
C LEU A 59 -26.83 5.06 -12.09
N SER A 60 -27.10 5.07 -10.80
CA SER A 60 -26.88 6.27 -9.99
C SER A 60 -25.39 6.62 -9.99
N ARG A 61 -25.06 7.89 -9.74
CA ARG A 61 -23.67 8.34 -9.55
C ARG A 61 -22.92 7.53 -8.50
N LYS A 62 -23.63 7.09 -7.44
CA LYS A 62 -23.06 6.26 -6.37
C LYS A 62 -22.66 4.88 -6.88
N GLU A 63 -23.54 4.22 -7.63
CA GLU A 63 -23.26 2.92 -8.24
C GLU A 63 -22.13 3.02 -9.26
N TYR A 64 -22.14 4.07 -10.08
CA TYR A 64 -21.09 4.32 -11.06
C TYR A 64 -19.72 4.52 -10.42
N ARG A 65 -19.63 5.33 -9.36
CA ARG A 65 -18.39 5.50 -8.59
C ARG A 65 -17.97 4.24 -7.85
N SER A 66 -18.91 3.46 -7.35
CA SER A 66 -18.63 2.17 -6.73
C SER A 66 -18.02 1.19 -7.74
N LEU A 67 -18.56 1.14 -8.96
CA LEU A 67 -18.01 0.41 -10.10
C LEU A 67 -16.59 0.88 -10.40
N LEU A 68 -16.37 2.18 -10.66
CA LEU A 68 -15.06 2.74 -10.97
C LEU A 68 -14.02 2.48 -9.86
N GLY A 69 -14.42 2.62 -8.60
CA GLY A 69 -13.56 2.32 -7.46
C GLY A 69 -13.16 0.85 -7.40
N SER A 70 -14.12 -0.06 -7.59
CA SER A 70 -13.85 -1.50 -7.62
C SER A 70 -12.94 -1.89 -8.78
N LEU A 71 -13.21 -1.38 -9.98
CA LEU A 71 -12.42 -1.65 -11.19
C LEU A 71 -11.02 -1.03 -11.12
N ARG A 72 -10.85 0.11 -10.44
CA ARG A 72 -9.53 0.69 -10.16
C ARG A 72 -8.64 -0.30 -9.40
N HIS A 73 -9.18 -0.96 -8.37
CA HIS A 73 -8.41 -1.95 -7.63
C HIS A 73 -8.01 -3.13 -8.53
N VAL A 74 -8.93 -3.64 -9.35
CA VAL A 74 -8.64 -4.73 -10.30
C VAL A 74 -7.54 -4.31 -11.28
N ALA A 75 -7.62 -3.10 -11.85
CA ALA A 75 -6.63 -2.57 -12.79
C ALA A 75 -5.22 -2.38 -12.21
N THR A 76 -5.06 -2.41 -10.88
CA THR A 76 -3.75 -2.45 -10.23
C THR A 76 -3.04 -3.76 -10.53
N CYS A 77 -3.75 -4.90 -10.40
CA CYS A 77 -3.22 -6.25 -10.60
C CYS A 77 -3.52 -6.84 -11.98
N VAL A 78 -4.33 -6.16 -12.80
CA VAL A 78 -4.63 -6.53 -14.19
C VAL A 78 -4.32 -5.35 -15.10
N ARG A 79 -3.05 -5.20 -15.50
CA ARG A 79 -2.60 -4.02 -16.26
C ARG A 79 -3.32 -3.87 -17.60
N ALA A 80 -3.65 -4.98 -18.26
CA ALA A 80 -4.39 -5.00 -19.52
C ALA A 80 -5.81 -4.38 -19.42
N ALA A 81 -6.38 -4.30 -18.22
CA ALA A 81 -7.71 -3.72 -18.01
C ALA A 81 -7.71 -2.19 -17.83
N ARG A 82 -6.53 -1.55 -17.72
CA ARG A 82 -6.42 -0.09 -17.52
C ARG A 82 -7.07 0.75 -18.63
N PRO A 83 -6.94 0.42 -19.93
CA PRO A 83 -7.63 1.17 -20.98
C PRO A 83 -9.16 1.13 -20.83
N LEU A 84 -9.74 -0.01 -20.43
CA LEU A 84 -11.17 -0.13 -20.16
C LEU A 84 -11.61 0.76 -19.00
N LEU A 85 -10.78 0.88 -17.96
CA LEU A 85 -11.03 1.79 -16.85
C LEU A 85 -10.98 3.26 -17.29
N GLN A 86 -10.06 3.62 -18.19
CA GLN A 86 -9.92 4.98 -18.70
C GLN A 86 -11.18 5.43 -19.43
N ARG A 87 -11.73 4.60 -20.33
CA ARG A 87 -13.00 4.90 -21.03
C ARG A 87 -14.17 5.16 -20.10
N LEU A 88 -14.27 4.40 -19.00
CA LEU A 88 -15.29 4.65 -17.98
C LEU A 88 -15.01 5.95 -17.21
N ARG A 89 -13.74 6.27 -16.91
CA ARG A 89 -13.40 7.51 -16.18
C ARG A 89 -13.67 8.78 -16.96
N GLU A 90 -13.49 8.78 -18.28
CA GLU A 90 -13.80 9.93 -19.13
C GLU A 90 -15.24 10.40 -18.91
N ARG A 91 -16.18 9.45 -18.85
CA ARG A 91 -17.59 9.72 -18.57
C ARG A 91 -17.84 10.22 -17.15
N GLU A 92 -17.03 9.84 -16.15
CA GLU A 92 -17.18 10.30 -14.77
C GLU A 92 -17.03 11.82 -14.65
N SER A 93 -16.10 12.40 -15.41
CA SER A 93 -15.76 13.82 -15.35
C SER A 93 -16.94 14.75 -15.68
N HIS A 94 -17.92 14.23 -16.43
CA HIS A 94 -19.10 14.96 -16.88
C HIS A 94 -20.36 14.71 -16.02
N LEU A 95 -20.26 13.94 -14.92
CA LEU A 95 -21.43 13.58 -14.10
C LEU A 95 -21.76 14.61 -13.01
N HIS A 96 -22.95 15.22 -13.12
CA HIS A 96 -23.53 16.06 -12.07
C HIS A 96 -24.14 15.25 -10.91
N ARG A 97 -24.39 15.92 -9.77
CA ARG A 97 -24.71 15.29 -8.47
C ARG A 97 -25.93 14.37 -8.49
N PHE A 98 -26.97 14.69 -9.25
CA PHE A 98 -28.24 13.94 -9.32
C PHE A 98 -28.46 13.23 -10.66
N GLN A 99 -27.45 13.21 -11.53
CA GLN A 99 -27.56 12.54 -12.80
C GLN A 99 -27.40 11.04 -12.66
N HIS A 100 -28.17 10.32 -13.47
CA HIS A 100 -28.01 8.90 -13.71
C HIS A 100 -27.19 8.70 -14.97
N VAL A 101 -26.40 7.65 -14.99
CA VAL A 101 -25.62 7.22 -16.15
C VAL A 101 -26.44 6.17 -16.89
N THR A 102 -26.84 6.47 -18.12
CA THR A 102 -27.43 5.46 -18.99
C THR A 102 -26.36 4.45 -19.39
N VAL A 103 -26.64 3.17 -19.24
CA VAL A 103 -25.73 2.09 -19.64
C VAL A 103 -25.87 1.89 -21.15
N SER A 104 -25.03 2.60 -21.92
CA SER A 104 -24.98 2.49 -23.38
C SER A 104 -24.46 1.13 -23.84
N ASP A 105 -24.68 0.77 -25.10
CA ASP A 105 -24.18 -0.50 -25.65
C ASP A 105 -22.65 -0.59 -25.61
N ASP A 106 -21.94 0.51 -25.88
CA ASP A 106 -20.47 0.56 -25.70
C ASP A 106 -20.05 0.26 -24.25
N MET A 107 -20.80 0.77 -23.27
CA MET A 107 -20.51 0.51 -21.86
C MET A 107 -20.81 -0.95 -21.51
N LYS A 108 -21.85 -1.56 -22.10
CA LYS A 108 -22.11 -2.99 -21.94
C LYS A 108 -20.98 -3.84 -22.53
N ALA A 109 -20.45 -3.46 -23.69
CA ALA A 109 -19.28 -4.13 -24.27
C ALA A 109 -18.06 -4.04 -23.33
N ASP A 110 -17.80 -2.87 -22.74
CA ASP A 110 -16.74 -2.68 -21.75
C ASP A 110 -16.95 -3.53 -20.50
N LEU A 111 -18.18 -3.55 -19.97
CA LEU A 111 -18.55 -4.36 -18.81
C LEU A 111 -18.45 -5.86 -19.10
N LEU A 112 -18.74 -6.29 -20.32
CA LEU A 112 -18.56 -7.68 -20.74
C LEU A 112 -17.07 -8.05 -20.76
N TRP A 113 -16.20 -7.18 -21.26
CA TRP A 113 -14.75 -7.38 -21.17
C TRP A 113 -14.28 -7.47 -19.72
N TRP A 114 -14.77 -6.59 -18.84
CA TRP A 114 -14.49 -6.69 -17.40
C TRP A 114 -14.96 -8.01 -16.81
N TRP A 115 -16.14 -8.48 -17.19
CA TRP A 115 -16.67 -9.76 -16.74
C TRP A 115 -15.76 -10.92 -17.15
N LEU A 116 -15.31 -10.97 -18.40
CA LEU A 116 -14.39 -11.99 -18.90
C LEU A 116 -13.05 -11.94 -18.17
N ILE A 117 -12.48 -10.75 -18.00
CA ILE A 117 -11.21 -10.54 -17.28
C ILE A 117 -11.32 -11.05 -15.84
N LEU A 118 -12.42 -10.71 -15.15
CA LEU A 118 -12.65 -11.15 -13.77
C LEU A 118 -12.82 -12.65 -13.64
N HIS A 119 -13.16 -13.38 -14.71
CA HIS A 119 -13.27 -14.85 -14.73
C HIS A 119 -12.03 -15.55 -15.26
N ALA A 120 -10.95 -14.81 -15.51
CA ALA A 120 -9.66 -15.34 -15.96
C ALA A 120 -8.60 -15.15 -14.85
N PRO A 121 -8.46 -16.10 -13.90
CA PRO A 121 -7.52 -15.99 -12.78
C PRO A 121 -6.07 -15.72 -13.22
N GLN A 122 -5.68 -16.23 -14.39
CA GLN A 122 -4.36 -16.05 -14.97
C GLN A 122 -4.02 -14.59 -15.31
N LEU A 123 -5.02 -13.71 -15.41
CA LEU A 123 -4.80 -12.28 -15.64
C LEU A 123 -4.57 -11.51 -14.34
N ASN A 124 -4.88 -12.11 -13.17
CA ASN A 124 -4.73 -11.49 -11.88
C ASN A 124 -3.33 -11.74 -11.32
N GLY A 125 -2.46 -10.75 -11.44
CA GLY A 125 -1.10 -10.84 -10.97
C GLY A 125 -0.20 -9.89 -11.73
N VAL A 126 0.65 -9.18 -11.02
CA VAL A 126 1.70 -8.33 -11.60
C VAL A 126 3.00 -8.70 -10.91
N SER A 127 4.06 -8.87 -11.70
CA SER A 127 5.41 -9.07 -11.17
C SER A 127 5.79 -7.94 -10.22
N LEU A 128 6.39 -8.28 -9.08
CA LEU A 128 6.98 -7.33 -8.14
C LEU A 128 8.02 -6.44 -8.83
N GLU A 129 8.65 -6.88 -9.91
CA GLU A 129 9.58 -6.08 -10.70
C GLU A 129 8.97 -4.75 -11.19
N PHE A 130 7.68 -4.74 -11.51
CA PHE A 130 6.98 -3.51 -11.89
C PHE A 130 6.72 -2.55 -10.71
N PHE A 131 6.91 -3.03 -9.48
CA PHE A 131 6.92 -2.22 -8.26
C PHE A 131 8.33 -1.93 -7.75
N ASN A 132 9.35 -2.65 -8.25
CA ASN A 132 10.75 -2.53 -7.79
C ASN A 132 11.45 -1.27 -8.31
N THR A 133 11.00 -0.68 -9.42
CA THR A 133 11.49 0.64 -9.84
C THR A 133 10.82 1.71 -8.98
N LEU A 134 11.36 1.93 -7.79
CA LEU A 134 11.03 3.11 -7.01
C LEU A 134 11.34 4.35 -7.86
N PRO A 135 10.51 5.40 -7.81
CA PRO A 135 10.93 6.69 -8.34
C PRO A 135 12.24 7.10 -7.65
N PRO A 136 13.09 7.92 -8.31
CA PRO A 136 14.24 8.48 -7.62
C PRO A 136 13.74 9.17 -6.33
N PRO A 137 14.38 8.91 -5.18
CA PRO A 137 13.94 9.50 -3.92
C PRO A 137 14.07 11.02 -3.98
N ASP A 138 13.07 11.74 -3.48
CA ASP A 138 13.11 13.20 -3.40
C ASP A 138 14.14 13.69 -2.36
N ILE A 139 14.35 12.89 -1.30
CA ILE A 139 15.28 13.14 -0.19
C ILE A 139 16.00 11.83 0.15
N VAL A 140 17.31 11.91 0.39
CA VAL A 140 18.12 10.78 0.87
C VAL A 140 18.67 11.16 2.24
N ILE A 141 18.31 10.38 3.26
CA ILE A 141 18.83 10.54 4.61
C ILE A 141 19.83 9.42 4.90
N GLU A 142 21.06 9.80 5.23
CA GLU A 142 22.09 8.88 5.71
C GLU A 142 21.99 8.79 7.24
N MET A 143 21.97 7.60 7.81
CA MET A 143 21.75 7.40 9.24
C MET A 143 22.79 6.47 9.84
N ASP A 144 23.12 6.70 11.11
CA ASP A 144 23.97 5.81 11.89
C ASP A 144 23.58 5.85 13.38
N ALA A 145 23.92 4.79 14.11
CA ALA A 145 23.67 4.66 15.53
C ALA A 145 24.91 4.13 16.27
N SER A 146 25.09 4.61 17.49
CA SER A 146 26.19 4.21 18.37
C SER A 146 25.71 4.04 19.80
N ASP A 147 26.56 3.51 20.68
CA ASP A 147 26.28 3.45 22.13
C ASP A 147 26.03 4.82 22.78
N TYR A 148 26.34 5.92 22.09
CA TYR A 148 26.21 7.29 22.61
C TYR A 148 24.95 8.00 22.11
N GLY A 149 24.41 7.60 20.97
CA GLY A 149 23.32 8.30 20.33
C GLY A 149 23.16 7.93 18.87
N ILE A 150 22.22 8.62 18.23
CA ILE A 150 21.85 8.45 16.82
C ILE A 150 22.15 9.71 16.03
N TRP A 151 22.41 9.52 14.76
CA TRP A 151 22.69 10.59 13.81
C TRP A 151 21.97 10.33 12.50
N ALA A 152 21.45 11.40 11.90
CA ALA A 152 20.85 11.38 10.57
C ALA A 152 21.28 12.64 9.82
N LEU A 153 21.66 12.50 8.56
CA LEU A 153 22.13 13.57 7.70
C LEU A 153 21.28 13.63 6.44
N ASP A 154 20.81 14.82 6.12
CA ASP A 154 20.34 15.18 4.79
C ASP A 154 21.48 15.88 4.03
N PRO A 155 22.18 15.19 3.12
CA PRO A 155 23.28 15.80 2.36
C PRO A 155 22.80 16.91 1.41
N ALA A 156 21.55 16.82 0.94
CA ALA A 156 20.98 17.79 0.01
C ALA A 156 20.56 19.08 0.74
N GLY A 157 19.89 18.92 1.89
CA GLY A 157 19.52 20.01 2.79
C GLY A 157 20.68 20.60 3.59
N LYS A 158 21.80 19.87 3.72
CA LYS A 158 22.94 20.20 4.61
C LYS A 158 22.52 20.31 6.08
N GLU A 159 21.55 19.49 6.47
CA GLU A 159 21.02 19.45 7.83
C GLU A 159 21.41 18.12 8.47
N ALA A 160 21.71 18.16 9.77
CA ALA A 160 21.99 16.96 10.55
C ALA A 160 21.15 16.96 11.82
N LEU A 161 20.51 15.83 12.08
CA LEU A 161 19.88 15.52 13.34
C LEU A 161 20.86 14.71 14.18
N THR A 162 21.07 15.12 15.42
CA THR A 162 21.88 14.37 16.39
C THR A 162 21.12 14.27 17.69
N ILE A 163 20.85 13.04 18.13
CA ILE A 163 20.19 12.78 19.40
C ILE A 163 21.15 11.99 20.27
N THR A 164 21.49 12.56 21.42
CA THR A 164 22.34 11.90 22.42
C THR A 164 21.48 11.11 23.39
N PHE A 165 21.85 9.86 23.65
CA PHE A 165 21.17 9.04 24.63
C PHE A 165 21.35 9.59 26.05
N THR A 166 20.27 9.53 26.82
CA THR A 166 20.27 9.89 28.23
C THR A 166 21.17 8.95 29.03
N VAL A 167 21.52 9.35 30.27
CA VAL A 167 22.35 8.51 31.15
C VAL A 167 21.72 7.12 31.41
N PRO A 168 20.40 6.99 31.68
CA PRO A 168 19.76 5.68 31.83
C PRO A 168 19.82 4.80 30.57
N GLU A 169 19.64 5.39 29.40
CA GLU A 169 19.69 4.66 28.12
C GLU A 169 21.10 4.14 27.84
N ARG A 170 22.13 5.00 28.01
CA ARG A 170 23.54 4.59 27.89
C ARG A 170 23.91 3.51 28.90
N GLN A 171 23.40 3.59 30.13
CA GLN A 171 23.61 2.54 31.12
C GLN A 171 22.98 1.20 30.69
N SER A 172 21.81 1.25 30.06
CA SER A 172 21.13 0.06 29.54
C SER A 172 21.93 -0.57 28.39
N ILE A 173 22.43 0.23 27.46
CA ILE A 173 23.31 -0.23 26.37
C ILE A 173 24.61 -0.85 26.93
N LEU A 174 25.24 -0.20 27.90
CA LEU A 174 26.46 -0.73 28.55
C LEU A 174 26.23 -2.08 29.24
N VAL A 175 25.07 -2.24 29.90
CA VAL A 175 24.68 -3.50 30.55
C VAL A 175 24.46 -4.60 29.51
N PHE A 176 23.86 -4.26 28.36
CA PHE A 176 23.72 -5.17 27.22
C PHE A 176 25.07 -5.64 26.70
N ASN A 177 25.98 -4.69 26.43
CA ASN A 177 27.32 -4.96 25.91
C ASN A 177 28.19 -5.79 26.88
N ARG A 178 27.84 -5.81 28.18
CA ARG A 178 28.46 -6.69 29.20
C ARG A 178 27.83 -8.09 29.29
N GLY A 179 26.89 -8.42 28.40
CA GLY A 179 26.28 -9.74 28.28
C GLY A 179 24.94 -9.92 29.00
N VAL A 180 24.41 -8.86 29.62
CA VAL A 180 23.08 -8.93 30.27
C VAL A 180 22.02 -8.51 29.26
N ARG A 181 21.21 -9.46 28.79
CA ARG A 181 20.16 -9.19 27.82
C ARG A 181 19.17 -8.15 28.33
N ASN A 182 18.93 -7.14 27.51
CA ASN A 182 17.87 -6.16 27.62
C ASN A 182 17.46 -5.74 26.18
N GLY A 183 16.50 -4.82 26.04
CA GLY A 183 16.00 -4.37 24.74
C GLY A 183 16.83 -3.27 24.05
N PHE A 184 17.93 -2.81 24.67
CA PHE A 184 18.79 -1.74 24.17
C PHE A 184 20.00 -2.32 23.44
N ASP A 185 19.74 -3.13 22.41
CA ASP A 185 20.79 -3.63 21.53
C ASP A 185 21.07 -2.67 20.36
N ILE A 186 22.08 -2.99 19.54
CA ILE A 186 22.43 -2.15 18.39
C ILE A 186 21.29 -2.08 17.37
N ASN A 187 20.52 -3.16 17.18
CA ASN A 187 19.38 -3.17 16.26
C ASN A 187 18.28 -2.21 16.71
N TYR A 188 18.00 -2.14 18.02
CA TYR A 188 17.10 -1.15 18.60
C TYR A 188 17.59 0.26 18.32
N CYS A 189 18.88 0.53 18.50
CA CYS A 189 19.45 1.86 18.25
C CYS A 189 19.39 2.26 16.76
N GLU A 190 19.67 1.33 15.85
CA GLU A 190 19.55 1.53 14.40
C GLU A 190 18.08 1.78 13.98
N LEU A 191 17.14 0.99 14.50
CA LEU A 191 15.71 1.20 14.25
C LEU A 191 15.21 2.53 14.82
N LEU A 192 15.74 2.92 15.98
CA LEU A 192 15.42 4.20 16.58
C LEU A 192 15.93 5.36 15.72
N SER A 193 17.11 5.23 15.11
CA SER A 193 17.63 6.22 14.15
C SER A 193 16.68 6.42 12.96
N CYS A 194 16.13 5.32 12.41
CA CYS A 194 15.12 5.35 11.35
C CYS A 194 13.81 6.01 11.77
N ALA A 195 13.45 5.97 13.05
CA ALA A 195 12.19 6.54 13.54
C ALA A 195 12.26 8.05 13.78
N PHE A 196 13.46 8.60 13.98
CA PHE A 196 13.68 10.02 14.25
C PHE A 196 14.09 10.83 13.01
N ALA A 197 14.66 10.17 12.00
CA ALA A 197 14.90 10.73 10.67
C ALA A 197 13.59 10.93 9.88
#